data_AF-A0A930EI98-F1
#
_entry.id   AF-A0A930EI98-F1
#
_cell.length_a   1.000
_cell.length_b   1.000
_cell.length_c   1.000
_cell.angle_alpha   90.00
_cell.angle_beta   90.00
_cell.angle_gamma   90.00
#
_symmetry.space_group_name_H-M   'P 1'
#
loop_
_entity.id
_entity.type
_entity.pdbx_description
1 polymer ?
#
loop_
_entity_poly.entity_id
_entity_poly.type
_entity_poly.pdbx_seq_one_letter_code
_entity_poly.pdbx_strand_id
1 'polypeptide(L)'
;MFESVINDINIGRTQDLVKKFGEDATYAYMRAELRKAHLQLLKKFNPQMAGQYESKMKGVAYDPKLYENIPSTITEEEYNTGTAVIDGLIKVFLDKVKGRDSLKSYNDAETKLSESTKSEEYRKLVAEMNKSKNGDKADSVPAPEAHKIDISVEAHRFDVLSRDLAKDYVLGFYNKDNATRWKDFMMGKKIYESSRTDKSLDPEGQKFQYENNERLRQAMDKLNLDDIFRGSARELNGPDREFEGAYIYTELRKKIDAIYKRHMTLGENEPSREEKAELYLQADMVRQMMSTFDEYYSKRFNVEKSESVQKFIHTMTEPKNRVRGLFRNLMRHRAI
;
A
#
# COMPACT_ATOMS: atom_id res chain seq x y z
N MET A 1 -1.27 -26.69 -2.52
CA MET A 1 -0.77 -25.30 -2.58
C MET A 1 -1.91 -24.31 -2.83
N PHE A 2 -2.73 -24.55 -3.85
CA PHE A 2 -3.85 -23.69 -4.24
C PHE A 2 -4.92 -23.45 -3.16
N GLU A 3 -5.55 -24.52 -2.65
CA GLU A 3 -6.60 -24.42 -1.63
C GLU A 3 -6.10 -23.81 -0.32
N SER A 4 -4.82 -24.03 0.03
CA SER A 4 -4.23 -23.40 1.22
C SER A 4 -4.00 -21.91 1.04
N VAL A 5 -3.69 -21.41 -0.17
CA VAL A 5 -3.62 -19.96 -0.44
C VAL A 5 -5.00 -19.32 -0.34
N ILE A 6 -6.05 -19.98 -0.87
CA ILE A 6 -7.42 -19.48 -0.77
C ILE A 6 -7.89 -19.43 0.69
N ASN A 7 -7.61 -20.49 1.47
CA ASN A 7 -8.00 -20.56 2.88
C ASN A 7 -7.25 -19.53 3.76
N ASP A 8 -5.98 -19.22 3.43
CA ASP A 8 -5.15 -18.26 4.17
C ASP A 8 -5.35 -16.80 3.74
N ILE A 9 -6.00 -16.55 2.59
CA ILE A 9 -6.45 -15.22 2.21
C ILE A 9 -7.70 -14.92 3.02
N ASN A 10 -7.45 -14.45 4.24
CA ASN A 10 -8.46 -14.11 5.22
C ASN A 10 -9.44 -13.09 4.63
N ILE A 11 -10.61 -13.57 4.17
CA ILE A 11 -11.73 -12.73 3.75
C ILE A 11 -12.41 -12.06 4.97
N GLY A 12 -11.65 -11.79 6.03
CA GLY A 12 -12.11 -11.33 7.35
C GLY A 12 -12.63 -9.90 7.39
N ARG A 13 -12.83 -9.25 6.24
CA ARG A 13 -13.66 -8.04 6.08
C ARG A 13 -15.02 -8.35 5.46
N THR A 14 -15.16 -9.44 4.72
CA THR A 14 -16.42 -9.76 4.03
C THR A 14 -17.54 -10.09 5.01
N GLN A 15 -17.27 -10.70 6.16
CA GLN A 15 -18.31 -10.93 7.17
C GLN A 15 -18.87 -9.62 7.74
N ASP A 16 -18.02 -8.62 7.98
CA ASP A 16 -18.45 -7.31 8.49
C ASP A 16 -19.23 -6.53 7.42
N LEU A 17 -18.76 -6.56 6.17
CA LEU A 17 -19.46 -5.95 5.04
C LEU A 17 -20.80 -6.64 4.77
N VAL A 18 -20.87 -7.97 4.85
CA VAL A 18 -22.12 -8.74 4.72
C VAL A 18 -23.13 -8.31 5.77
N LYS A 19 -22.72 -8.18 7.04
CA LYS A 19 -23.61 -7.71 8.11
C LYS A 19 -24.15 -6.30 7.86
N LYS A 20 -23.35 -5.44 7.26
CA LYS A 20 -23.66 -4.01 7.09
C LYS A 20 -24.40 -3.68 5.79
N PHE A 21 -24.08 -4.37 4.70
CA PHE A 21 -24.56 -4.07 3.35
C PHE A 21 -25.30 -5.23 2.70
N GLY A 22 -25.42 -6.37 3.38
CA GLY A 22 -26.01 -7.58 2.83
C GLY A 22 -25.03 -8.36 1.96
N GLU A 23 -25.33 -9.65 1.80
CA GLU A 23 -24.50 -10.58 1.05
C GLU A 23 -24.38 -10.22 -0.43
N ASP A 24 -25.48 -9.87 -1.09
CA ASP A 24 -25.51 -9.66 -2.54
C ASP A 24 -24.69 -8.45 -2.95
N ALA A 25 -24.85 -7.31 -2.26
CA ALA A 25 -24.04 -6.13 -2.50
C ALA A 25 -22.56 -6.38 -2.18
N THR A 26 -22.27 -7.09 -1.09
CA THR A 26 -20.88 -7.39 -0.68
C THR A 26 -20.18 -8.32 -1.66
N TYR A 27 -20.82 -9.43 -2.05
CA TYR A 27 -20.25 -10.40 -2.99
C TYR A 27 -20.13 -9.80 -4.39
N ALA A 28 -21.08 -8.98 -4.83
CA ALA A 28 -20.97 -8.23 -6.08
C ALA A 28 -19.76 -7.28 -6.06
N TYR A 29 -19.58 -6.54 -4.96
CA TYR A 29 -18.44 -5.64 -4.79
C TYR A 29 -17.11 -6.39 -4.78
N MET A 30 -16.98 -7.43 -3.96
CA MET A 30 -15.77 -8.23 -3.87
C MET A 30 -15.42 -8.88 -5.21
N ARG A 31 -16.42 -9.38 -5.95
CA ARG A 31 -16.22 -9.93 -7.30
C ARG A 31 -15.75 -8.85 -8.29
N ALA A 32 -16.27 -7.62 -8.20
CA ALA A 32 -15.79 -6.52 -9.02
C ALA A 32 -14.33 -6.16 -8.72
N GLU A 33 -13.94 -6.12 -7.44
CA GLU A 33 -12.55 -5.87 -7.03
C GLU A 33 -11.61 -7.01 -7.45
N LEU A 34 -12.05 -8.27 -7.34
CA LEU A 34 -11.31 -9.44 -7.83
C LEU A 34 -11.11 -9.41 -9.35
N ARG A 35 -12.13 -8.98 -10.12
CA ARG A 35 -11.99 -8.78 -11.57
C ARG A 35 -11.02 -7.64 -11.92
N LYS A 36 -10.97 -6.58 -11.12
CA LYS A 36 -9.93 -5.54 -11.26
C LYS A 36 -8.54 -6.11 -10.93
N ALA A 37 -8.43 -6.94 -9.91
CA ALA A 37 -7.19 -7.63 -9.56
C ALA A 37 -6.70 -8.53 -10.70
N HIS A 38 -7.59 -9.24 -11.40
CA HIS A 38 -7.26 -9.99 -12.63
C HIS A 38 -6.60 -9.11 -13.68
N LEU A 39 -7.21 -7.97 -13.98
CA LEU A 39 -6.67 -7.04 -14.97
C LEU A 39 -5.31 -6.47 -14.53
N GLN A 40 -5.14 -6.15 -13.26
CA GLN A 40 -3.88 -5.66 -12.71
C GLN A 40 -2.79 -6.75 -12.71
N LEU A 41 -3.16 -8.02 -12.50
CA LEU A 41 -2.25 -9.16 -12.62
C LEU A 41 -1.84 -9.36 -14.09
N LEU A 42 -2.78 -9.25 -15.02
CA LEU A 42 -2.50 -9.28 -16.46
C LEU A 42 -1.58 -8.12 -16.88
N LYS A 43 -1.77 -6.91 -16.34
CA LYS A 43 -0.85 -5.79 -16.59
C LYS A 43 0.58 -6.09 -16.15
N LYS A 44 0.76 -6.84 -15.07
CA LYS A 44 2.08 -7.22 -14.56
C LYS A 44 2.73 -8.34 -15.38
N PHE A 45 1.94 -9.26 -15.93
CA PHE A 45 2.43 -10.39 -16.73
C PHE A 45 2.57 -10.08 -18.22
N ASN A 46 1.54 -9.48 -18.81
CA ASN A 46 1.47 -9.13 -20.23
C ASN A 46 0.80 -7.74 -20.39
N PRO A 47 1.57 -6.64 -20.24
CA PRO A 47 1.08 -5.27 -20.34
C PRO A 47 0.37 -4.98 -21.68
N GLN A 48 0.86 -5.55 -22.78
CA GLN A 48 0.28 -5.36 -24.12
C GLN A 48 -1.13 -5.98 -24.21
N MET A 49 -1.28 -7.22 -23.75
CA MET A 49 -2.58 -7.90 -23.72
C MET A 49 -3.56 -7.18 -22.79
N ALA A 50 -3.09 -6.68 -21.64
CA ALA A 50 -3.90 -5.84 -20.77
C ALA A 50 -4.35 -4.53 -21.45
N GLY A 51 -3.44 -3.87 -22.17
CA GLY A 51 -3.74 -2.65 -22.93
C GLY A 51 -4.79 -2.87 -24.01
N GLN A 52 -4.70 -3.97 -24.76
CA GLN A 52 -5.72 -4.36 -25.75
C GLN A 52 -7.09 -4.57 -25.10
N TYR A 53 -7.12 -5.26 -23.96
CA TYR A 53 -8.35 -5.50 -23.21
C TYR A 53 -8.98 -4.20 -22.71
N GLU A 54 -8.19 -3.28 -22.15
CA GLU A 54 -8.66 -1.98 -21.68
C GLU A 54 -9.17 -1.08 -22.81
N SER A 55 -8.45 -1.04 -23.95
CA SER A 55 -8.89 -0.30 -25.14
C SER A 55 -10.26 -0.79 -25.63
N LYS A 56 -10.44 -2.12 -25.70
CA LYS A 56 -11.73 -2.73 -26.04
C LYS A 56 -12.83 -2.39 -25.05
N MET A 57 -12.56 -2.44 -23.74
CA MET A 57 -13.54 -2.08 -22.71
C MET A 57 -13.96 -0.61 -22.77
N LYS A 58 -13.02 0.29 -23.06
CA LYS A 58 -13.27 1.74 -23.15
C LYS A 58 -13.81 2.18 -24.50
N GLY A 59 -13.86 1.29 -25.49
CA GLY A 59 -14.28 1.62 -26.86
C GLY A 59 -13.30 2.55 -27.58
N VAL A 60 -12.02 2.53 -27.21
CA VAL A 60 -10.96 3.37 -27.80
C VAL A 60 -9.99 2.51 -28.61
N ALA A 61 -9.31 3.12 -29.57
CA ALA A 61 -8.26 2.44 -30.32
C ALA A 61 -7.11 2.00 -29.41
N TYR A 62 -6.54 0.83 -29.69
CA TYR A 62 -5.33 0.36 -29.03
C TYR A 62 -4.10 1.04 -29.66
N ASP A 63 -3.29 1.68 -28.82
CA ASP A 63 -2.00 2.23 -29.23
C ASP A 63 -0.86 1.32 -28.73
N PRO A 64 -0.23 0.52 -29.60
CA PRO A 64 0.86 -0.36 -29.21
C PRO A 64 2.09 0.38 -28.68
N LYS A 65 2.30 1.65 -29.07
CA LYS A 65 3.48 2.42 -28.65
C LYS A 65 3.47 2.72 -27.15
N LEU A 66 2.29 2.85 -26.54
CA LEU A 66 2.14 3.05 -25.09
C LEU A 66 2.59 1.85 -24.26
N TYR A 67 2.72 0.68 -24.88
CA TYR A 67 3.08 -0.59 -24.24
C TYR A 67 4.36 -1.18 -24.82
N GLU A 68 5.03 -0.46 -25.71
CA GLU A 68 6.32 -0.85 -26.28
C GLU A 68 7.38 -0.81 -25.17
N ASN A 69 8.17 -1.88 -25.06
CA ASN A 69 9.24 -2.00 -24.06
C ASN A 69 8.83 -2.04 -22.57
N ILE A 70 7.55 -2.29 -22.24
CA ILE A 70 7.15 -2.60 -20.86
C ILE A 70 7.36 -4.10 -20.60
N PRO A 71 8.35 -4.53 -19.79
CA PRO A 71 8.60 -5.93 -19.55
C PRO A 71 7.58 -6.53 -18.57
N SER A 72 7.42 -7.86 -18.60
CA SER A 72 6.75 -8.57 -17.52
C SER A 72 7.49 -8.36 -16.20
N THR A 73 6.73 -8.19 -15.12
CA THR A 73 7.24 -8.03 -13.75
C THR A 73 6.95 -9.23 -12.87
N ILE A 74 6.26 -10.24 -13.39
CA ILE A 74 5.96 -11.52 -12.72
C ILE A 74 6.15 -12.69 -13.68
N THR A 75 6.40 -13.87 -13.13
CA THR A 75 6.53 -15.11 -13.90
C THR A 75 5.16 -15.64 -14.38
N GLU A 76 5.17 -16.52 -15.37
CA GLU A 76 3.96 -17.23 -15.81
C GLU A 76 3.35 -18.10 -14.69
N GLU A 77 4.19 -18.74 -13.87
CA GLU A 77 3.73 -19.50 -12.71
C GLU A 77 2.99 -18.61 -11.70
N GLU A 78 3.53 -17.43 -11.40
CA GLU A 78 2.89 -16.44 -10.51
C GLU A 78 1.60 -15.89 -11.11
N TYR A 79 1.56 -15.66 -12.43
CA TYR A 79 0.35 -15.25 -13.15
C TYR A 79 -0.73 -16.33 -13.10
N ASN A 80 -0.42 -17.58 -13.47
CA ASN A 80 -1.37 -18.68 -13.50
C ASN A 80 -1.89 -18.99 -12.09
N THR A 81 -1.00 -18.99 -11.08
CA THR A 81 -1.40 -19.23 -9.69
C THR A 81 -2.25 -18.09 -9.16
N GLY A 82 -1.87 -16.82 -9.41
CA GLY A 82 -2.65 -15.66 -9.01
C GLY A 82 -4.04 -15.63 -9.65
N THR A 83 -4.12 -15.94 -10.95
CA THR A 83 -5.36 -16.05 -11.72
C THR A 83 -6.27 -17.12 -11.10
N ALA A 84 -5.75 -18.31 -10.88
CA ALA A 84 -6.51 -19.39 -10.27
C ALA A 84 -7.04 -18.97 -8.88
N VAL A 85 -6.24 -18.27 -8.06
CA VAL A 85 -6.64 -17.88 -6.70
C VAL A 85 -7.79 -16.90 -6.75
N ILE A 86 -7.72 -15.92 -7.65
CA ILE A 86 -8.80 -14.97 -7.90
C ILE A 86 -10.07 -15.72 -8.34
N ASP A 87 -9.96 -16.65 -9.28
CA ASP A 87 -11.09 -17.45 -9.78
C ASP A 87 -11.70 -18.34 -8.70
N GLY A 88 -10.87 -18.97 -7.86
CA GLY A 88 -11.32 -19.76 -6.72
C GLY A 88 -12.13 -18.94 -5.71
N LEU A 89 -11.68 -17.71 -5.41
CA LEU A 89 -12.41 -16.80 -4.52
C LEU A 89 -13.73 -16.30 -5.14
N ILE A 90 -13.73 -15.99 -6.44
CA ILE A 90 -14.98 -15.67 -7.17
C ILE A 90 -15.93 -16.86 -7.07
N LYS A 91 -15.45 -18.08 -7.29
CA LYS A 91 -16.25 -19.30 -7.21
C LYS A 91 -16.87 -19.48 -5.82
N VAL A 92 -16.13 -19.22 -4.73
CA VAL A 92 -16.68 -19.25 -3.36
C VAL A 92 -17.89 -18.32 -3.21
N PHE A 93 -17.85 -17.11 -3.76
CA PHE A 93 -18.99 -16.20 -3.71
C PHE A 93 -20.17 -16.69 -4.56
N LEU A 94 -19.89 -17.22 -5.75
CA LEU A 94 -20.92 -17.77 -6.62
C LEU A 94 -21.57 -19.02 -6.01
N ASP A 95 -20.80 -19.90 -5.37
CA ASP A 95 -21.29 -21.09 -4.66
C ASP A 95 -22.25 -20.70 -3.53
N LYS A 96 -21.90 -19.66 -2.75
CA LYS A 96 -22.77 -19.15 -1.68
C LYS A 96 -24.11 -18.63 -2.22
N VAL A 97 -24.09 -17.80 -3.26
CA VAL A 97 -25.31 -17.24 -3.89
C VAL A 97 -26.14 -18.36 -4.51
N LYS A 98 -25.49 -19.25 -5.28
CA LYS A 98 -26.13 -20.38 -5.93
C LYS A 98 -26.81 -21.31 -4.92
N GLY A 99 -26.12 -21.64 -3.82
CA GLY A 99 -26.63 -22.50 -2.76
C GLY A 99 -27.79 -21.88 -2.01
N ARG A 100 -27.64 -20.63 -1.54
CA ARG A 100 -28.66 -19.89 -0.78
C ARG A 100 -29.96 -19.74 -1.57
N ASP A 101 -29.85 -19.42 -2.87
CA ASP A 101 -31.00 -19.12 -3.72
C ASP A 101 -31.41 -20.30 -4.63
N SER A 102 -30.82 -21.48 -4.42
CA SER A 102 -31.09 -22.70 -5.20
C SER A 102 -30.99 -22.50 -6.72
N LEU A 103 -30.01 -21.71 -7.16
CA LEU A 103 -29.83 -21.39 -8.58
C LEU A 103 -29.30 -22.60 -9.35
N LYS A 104 -29.74 -22.73 -10.61
CA LYS A 104 -29.46 -23.90 -11.46
C LYS A 104 -28.02 -23.89 -11.97
N SER A 105 -27.43 -22.73 -12.23
CA SER A 105 -26.08 -22.61 -12.78
C SER A 105 -25.25 -21.50 -12.13
N TYR A 106 -23.93 -21.53 -12.38
CA TYR A 106 -23.04 -20.42 -12.02
C TYR A 106 -23.39 -19.13 -12.80
N ASN A 107 -23.85 -19.25 -14.05
CA ASN A 107 -24.27 -18.10 -14.86
C ASN A 107 -25.48 -17.35 -14.25
N ASP A 108 -26.40 -18.09 -13.62
CA ASP A 108 -27.53 -17.50 -12.90
C ASP A 108 -27.04 -16.71 -11.68
N ALA A 109 -26.09 -17.27 -10.93
CA ALA A 109 -25.45 -16.59 -9.80
C ALA A 109 -24.66 -15.35 -10.24
N GLU A 110 -23.95 -15.44 -11.38
CA GLU A 110 -23.25 -14.29 -11.97
C GLU A 110 -24.20 -13.17 -12.39
N THR A 111 -25.32 -13.54 -13.03
CA THR A 111 -26.37 -12.58 -13.43
C THR A 111 -26.92 -11.87 -12.21
N LYS A 112 -27.27 -12.62 -11.17
CA LYS A 112 -27.79 -12.06 -9.91
C LYS A 112 -26.80 -11.10 -9.23
N LEU A 113 -25.53 -11.47 -9.12
CA LEU A 113 -24.51 -10.56 -8.57
C LEU A 113 -24.32 -9.33 -9.46
N SER A 114 -24.42 -9.47 -10.78
CA SER A 114 -24.31 -8.35 -11.71
C SER A 114 -25.51 -7.39 -11.58
N GLU A 115 -26.72 -7.89 -11.37
CA GLU A 115 -27.90 -7.08 -11.06
C GLU A 115 -27.78 -6.36 -9.71
N SER A 116 -27.16 -7.01 -8.73
CA SER A 116 -26.93 -6.45 -7.39
C SER A 116 -26.05 -5.20 -7.41
N THR A 117 -25.25 -4.99 -8.46
CA THR A 117 -24.48 -3.74 -8.65
C THR A 117 -25.36 -2.49 -8.84
N LYS A 118 -26.66 -2.68 -9.16
CA LYS A 118 -27.64 -1.61 -9.31
C LYS A 118 -28.34 -1.24 -8.00
N SER A 119 -28.15 -2.04 -6.94
CA SER A 119 -28.78 -1.82 -5.63
C SER A 119 -28.25 -0.59 -4.91
N GLU A 120 -29.05 -0.08 -3.98
CA GLU A 120 -28.67 1.07 -3.14
C GLU A 120 -27.58 0.68 -2.13
N GLU A 121 -27.64 -0.55 -1.61
CA GLU A 121 -26.66 -1.13 -0.70
C GLU A 121 -25.28 -1.21 -1.36
N TYR A 122 -25.22 -1.62 -2.62
CA TYR A 122 -23.97 -1.65 -3.40
C TYR A 122 -23.41 -0.24 -3.60
N ARG A 123 -24.25 0.75 -3.95
CA ARG A 123 -23.81 2.15 -4.11
C ARG A 123 -23.24 2.72 -2.81
N LYS A 124 -23.92 2.46 -1.68
CA LYS A 124 -23.45 2.86 -0.34
C LYS A 124 -22.10 2.22 0.01
N LEU A 125 -21.95 0.92 -0.28
CA LEU A 125 -20.69 0.20 -0.08
C LEU A 125 -19.56 0.81 -0.92
N VAL A 126 -19.78 1.08 -2.21
CA VAL A 126 -18.78 1.72 -3.09
C VAL A 126 -18.39 3.11 -2.56
N ALA A 127 -19.35 3.91 -2.13
CA ALA A 127 -19.09 5.24 -1.58
C ALA A 127 -18.26 5.18 -0.28
N GLU A 128 -18.58 4.25 0.62
CA GLU A 128 -17.81 4.04 1.85
C GLU A 128 -16.36 3.63 1.55
N MET A 129 -16.18 2.72 0.59
CA MET A 129 -14.86 2.26 0.20
C MET A 129 -14.05 3.35 -0.52
N ASN A 130 -14.69 4.24 -1.27
CA ASN A 130 -14.01 5.37 -1.93
C ASN A 130 -13.61 6.49 -0.95
N LYS A 131 -14.41 6.77 0.09
CA LYS A 131 -14.04 7.72 1.15
C LYS A 131 -12.78 7.28 1.91
N SER A 132 -12.52 5.98 2.00
CA SER A 132 -11.31 5.44 2.61
C SER A 132 -10.03 5.56 1.75
N LYS A 133 -10.16 6.00 0.49
CA LYS A 133 -9.09 6.08 -0.51
C LYS A 133 -8.63 7.53 -0.82
N ASN A 134 -9.49 8.52 -0.62
CA ASN A 134 -9.16 9.93 -0.89
C ASN A 134 -8.98 10.70 0.43
N GLY A 135 -7.74 10.81 0.91
CA GLY A 135 -7.36 11.91 1.80
C GLY A 135 -7.23 13.20 0.99
N ASP A 136 -7.86 14.27 1.45
CA ASP A 136 -7.98 15.55 0.75
C ASP A 136 -6.61 16.21 0.47
N LYS A 137 -6.40 16.69 -0.76
CA LYS A 137 -5.20 17.41 -1.21
C LYS A 137 -5.46 18.92 -1.24
N ALA A 138 -4.50 19.72 -0.76
CA ALA A 138 -4.51 21.18 -0.85
C ALA A 138 -3.26 21.70 -1.57
N ASP A 139 -3.44 22.81 -2.28
CA ASP A 139 -2.61 23.34 -3.37
C ASP A 139 -1.30 24.04 -2.95
N SER A 140 -0.33 23.97 -3.87
CA SER A 140 1.03 24.54 -3.83
C SER A 140 1.10 26.03 -4.21
N VAL A 141 2.02 26.77 -3.58
CA VAL A 141 2.42 28.16 -3.93
C VAL A 141 3.96 28.30 -3.85
N PRO A 142 4.63 29.14 -4.69
CA PRO A 142 6.04 28.96 -5.08
C PRO A 142 7.09 29.76 -4.29
N ALA A 143 8.36 29.39 -4.49
CA ALA A 143 9.58 29.90 -3.84
C ALA A 143 10.00 31.34 -4.27
N PRO A 144 10.80 32.06 -3.44
CA PRO A 144 12.21 32.27 -3.82
C PRO A 144 13.26 32.39 -2.68
N GLU A 145 14.49 32.02 -3.08
CA GLU A 145 15.88 32.39 -2.74
C GLU A 145 16.37 32.75 -1.32
N ALA A 146 17.63 32.35 -1.09
CA ALA A 146 18.24 31.96 0.18
C ALA A 146 19.31 32.93 0.69
N HIS A 147 19.49 33.00 2.02
CA HIS A 147 20.76 33.27 2.72
C HIS A 147 20.79 32.54 4.10
N LYS A 148 21.94 32.59 4.81
CA LYS A 148 22.54 31.46 5.56
C LYS A 148 22.01 31.24 6.99
N ILE A 149 21.49 30.04 7.22
CA ILE A 149 21.21 29.45 8.54
C ILE A 149 22.46 28.72 9.06
N ASP A 150 22.60 28.55 10.37
CA ASP A 150 23.53 27.56 10.94
C ASP A 150 23.00 26.14 10.64
N ILE A 151 23.32 25.68 9.42
CA ILE A 151 22.83 24.45 8.77
C ILE A 151 22.94 23.21 9.67
N SER A 152 23.87 23.19 10.63
CA SER A 152 24.20 22.02 11.44
C SER A 152 23.10 21.65 12.46
N VAL A 153 22.54 22.62 13.17
CA VAL A 153 21.54 22.40 14.23
C VAL A 153 20.19 22.03 13.63
N GLU A 154 19.76 22.75 12.59
CA GLU A 154 18.48 22.48 11.94
C GLU A 154 18.50 21.20 11.09
N ALA A 155 19.65 20.83 10.48
CA ALA A 155 19.80 19.51 9.85
C ALA A 155 19.67 18.38 10.87
N HIS A 156 20.28 18.54 12.06
CA HIS A 156 20.16 17.55 13.12
C HIS A 156 18.71 17.39 13.60
N ARG A 157 17.99 18.49 13.79
CA ARG A 157 16.56 18.46 14.18
C ARG A 157 15.69 17.82 13.12
N PHE A 158 15.95 18.11 11.85
CA PHE A 158 15.28 17.51 10.71
C PHE A 158 15.47 15.99 10.69
N ASP A 159 16.70 15.51 10.87
CA ASP A 159 17.01 14.09 10.90
C ASP A 159 16.33 13.37 12.07
N VAL A 160 16.36 13.97 13.27
CA VAL A 160 15.66 13.42 14.45
C VAL A 160 14.16 13.36 14.22
N LEU A 161 13.56 14.43 13.70
CA LEU A 161 12.13 14.49 13.41
C LEU A 161 11.72 13.47 12.33
N SER A 162 12.51 13.32 11.28
CA SER A 162 12.29 12.30 10.23
C SER A 162 12.23 10.89 10.84
N ARG A 163 13.18 10.58 11.74
CA ARG A 163 13.23 9.27 12.43
C ARG A 163 12.05 9.05 13.36
N ASP A 164 11.71 10.05 14.18
CA ASP A 164 10.59 9.95 15.12
C ASP A 164 9.25 9.79 14.37
N LEU A 165 9.07 10.54 13.28
CA LEU A 165 7.91 10.44 12.42
C LEU A 165 7.81 9.05 11.75
N ALA A 166 8.91 8.56 11.18
CA ALA A 166 8.97 7.22 10.59
C ALA A 166 8.62 6.12 11.61
N LYS A 167 9.14 6.25 12.83
CA LYS A 167 8.87 5.33 13.94
C LYS A 167 7.40 5.36 14.35
N ASP A 168 6.85 6.55 14.61
CA ASP A 168 5.46 6.70 15.03
C ASP A 168 4.48 6.29 13.94
N TYR A 169 4.82 6.49 12.66
CA TYR A 169 4.02 5.98 11.54
C TYR A 169 3.86 4.46 11.62
N VAL A 170 4.96 3.71 11.71
CA VAL A 170 4.94 2.24 11.79
C VAL A 170 4.25 1.75 13.05
N LEU A 171 4.61 2.31 14.21
CA LEU A 171 4.05 1.88 15.49
C LEU A 171 2.59 2.30 15.64
N GLY A 172 2.14 3.32 14.92
CA GLY A 172 0.76 3.80 14.92
C GLY A 172 -0.26 2.78 14.42
N PHE A 173 0.18 1.75 13.69
CA PHE A 173 -0.69 0.63 13.32
C PHE A 173 -0.95 -0.36 14.48
N TYR A 174 -0.19 -0.25 15.58
CA TYR A 174 -0.24 -1.16 16.72
C TYR A 174 -0.52 -0.46 18.06
N ASN A 175 -0.24 0.84 18.14
CA ASN A 175 -0.39 1.65 19.34
C ASN A 175 -1.11 2.98 19.03
N LYS A 176 -2.14 3.30 19.81
CA LYS A 176 -2.98 4.49 19.59
C LYS A 176 -2.25 5.81 19.83
N ASP A 177 -1.28 5.86 20.76
CA ASP A 177 -0.55 7.08 21.06
C ASP A 177 0.40 7.41 19.91
N ASN A 178 1.12 6.42 19.37
CA ASN A 178 1.91 6.58 18.16
C ASN A 178 1.00 7.03 16.98
N ALA A 179 -0.18 6.43 16.84
CA ALA A 179 -1.14 6.75 15.78
C ALA A 179 -1.61 8.21 15.86
N THR A 180 -1.95 8.67 17.07
CA THR A 180 -2.37 10.03 17.33
C THR A 180 -1.24 11.00 17.02
N ARG A 181 0.00 10.68 17.46
CA ARG A 181 1.17 11.51 17.19
C ARG A 181 1.38 11.69 15.68
N TRP A 182 1.72 10.67 14.90
CA TRP A 182 2.05 10.93 13.49
C TRP A 182 0.91 11.63 12.72
N LYS A 183 -0.37 11.33 13.02
CA LYS A 183 -1.51 12.03 12.42
C LYS A 183 -1.58 13.50 12.81
N ASP A 184 -1.39 13.81 14.08
CA ASP A 184 -1.35 15.19 14.58
C ASP A 184 -0.24 16.00 13.91
N PHE A 185 0.94 15.40 13.68
CA PHE A 185 2.00 16.03 12.91
C PHE A 185 1.62 16.27 11.44
N MET A 186 0.96 15.30 10.80
CA MET A 186 0.44 15.45 9.43
C MET A 186 -0.61 16.57 9.33
N MET A 187 -1.34 16.85 10.41
CA MET A 187 -2.27 17.99 10.51
C MET A 187 -1.60 19.33 10.90
N GLY A 188 -0.26 19.39 10.92
CA GLY A 188 0.48 20.62 11.21
C GLY A 188 0.73 20.89 12.70
N LYS A 189 0.35 19.99 13.61
CA LYS A 189 0.57 20.18 15.05
C LYS A 189 2.04 19.93 15.43
N LYS A 190 2.57 20.76 16.35
CA LYS A 190 3.96 20.68 16.86
C LYS A 190 4.07 19.68 18.02
N ILE A 191 4.07 18.40 17.71
CA ILE A 191 3.98 17.33 18.72
C ILE A 191 5.32 16.74 19.17
N TYR A 192 6.28 16.60 18.27
CA TYR A 192 7.60 16.03 18.54
C TYR A 192 8.47 17.09 19.18
N GLU A 193 9.30 16.72 20.14
CA GLU A 193 10.22 17.68 20.80
C GLU A 193 11.14 18.37 19.79
N SER A 194 11.62 17.63 18.78
CA SER A 194 12.36 18.16 17.62
C SER A 194 11.55 19.18 16.79
N SER A 195 10.22 19.10 16.81
CA SER A 195 9.26 20.04 16.20
C SER A 195 8.80 21.19 17.12
N ARG A 196 9.15 21.17 18.42
CA ARG A 196 8.75 22.21 19.37
C ARG A 196 9.69 23.42 19.31
N THR A 197 9.12 24.60 19.47
CA THR A 197 9.77 25.91 19.35
C THR A 197 10.27 26.47 20.68
N ASP A 198 10.25 25.68 21.74
CA ASP A 198 10.58 26.10 23.09
C ASP A 198 12.08 25.97 23.40
N LYS A 199 12.87 26.77 22.65
CA LYS A 199 13.97 27.64 23.11
C LYS A 199 14.88 27.95 21.91
N SER A 200 15.09 29.26 21.67
CA SER A 200 16.19 29.85 20.89
C SER A 200 16.18 29.90 19.36
N LEU A 201 15.04 29.79 18.66
CA LEU A 201 15.01 30.08 17.21
C LEU A 201 14.53 31.51 16.93
N ASP A 202 15.34 32.24 16.15
CA ASP A 202 14.96 33.52 15.55
C ASP A 202 13.84 33.33 14.49
N PRO A 203 13.22 34.40 13.97
CA PRO A 203 12.16 34.28 12.98
C PRO A 203 12.53 33.48 11.72
N GLU A 204 13.81 33.46 11.35
CA GLU A 204 14.32 32.73 10.18
C GLU A 204 14.43 31.23 10.46
N GLY A 205 14.97 30.84 11.62
CA GLY A 205 14.97 29.46 12.09
C GLY A 205 13.55 28.89 12.24
N GLN A 206 12.58 29.71 12.66
CA GLN A 206 11.16 29.31 12.69
C GLN A 206 10.58 29.05 11.29
N LYS A 207 10.95 29.88 10.30
CA LYS A 207 10.54 29.69 8.90
C LYS A 207 11.14 28.41 8.31
N PHE A 208 12.44 28.18 8.51
CA PHE A 208 13.11 26.98 8.03
C PHE A 208 12.57 25.71 8.67
N GLN A 209 12.27 25.75 9.98
CA GLN A 209 11.63 24.64 10.67
C GLN A 209 10.23 24.35 10.10
N TYR A 210 9.46 25.38 9.77
CA TYR A 210 8.16 25.22 9.13
C TYR A 210 8.29 24.54 7.75
N GLU A 211 9.21 25.03 6.91
CA GLU A 211 9.48 24.45 5.57
C GLU A 211 9.95 22.99 5.67
N ASN A 212 10.81 22.69 6.64
CA ASN A 212 11.28 21.34 6.91
C ASN A 212 10.16 20.40 7.38
N ASN A 213 9.26 20.88 8.24
CA ASN A 213 8.08 20.12 8.67
C ASN A 213 7.16 19.83 7.49
N GLU A 214 6.91 20.81 6.61
CA GLU A 214 6.13 20.62 5.39
C GLU A 214 6.82 19.63 4.44
N ARG A 215 8.14 19.73 4.26
CA ARG A 215 8.90 18.79 3.44
C ARG A 215 8.78 17.36 3.95
N LEU A 216 8.81 17.15 5.27
CA LEU A 216 8.60 15.82 5.88
C LEU A 216 7.17 15.31 5.69
N ARG A 217 6.16 16.18 5.84
CA ARG A 217 4.76 15.82 5.56
C ARG A 217 4.60 15.38 4.11
N GLN A 218 5.10 16.17 3.16
CA GLN A 218 5.03 15.84 1.74
C GLN A 218 5.77 14.55 1.40
N ALA A 219 6.97 14.36 1.97
CA ALA A 219 7.74 13.14 1.78
C ALA A 219 6.99 11.91 2.31
N MET A 220 6.39 12.00 3.49
CA MET A 220 5.56 10.93 4.06
C MET A 220 4.32 10.62 3.20
N ASP A 221 3.60 11.66 2.76
CA ASP A 221 2.40 11.50 1.94
C ASP A 221 2.71 10.81 0.61
N LYS A 222 3.78 11.23 -0.06
CA LYS A 222 4.26 10.63 -1.32
C LYS A 222 4.74 9.18 -1.18
N LEU A 223 5.14 8.75 0.02
CA LEU A 223 5.51 7.34 0.23
C LEU A 223 4.30 6.40 0.04
N ASN A 224 3.08 6.86 0.37
CA ASN A 224 1.82 6.11 0.22
C ASN A 224 1.91 4.65 0.75
N LEU A 225 2.27 4.49 2.02
CA LEU A 225 2.56 3.18 2.63
C LEU A 225 1.38 2.55 3.37
N ASP A 226 0.24 3.25 3.44
CA ASP A 226 -0.91 2.84 4.24
C ASP A 226 -1.37 1.43 3.91
N ASP A 227 -1.37 1.07 2.64
CA ASP A 227 -1.79 -0.24 2.15
C ASP A 227 -0.82 -1.39 2.50
N ILE A 228 0.41 -1.08 2.94
CA ILE A 228 1.37 -2.06 3.50
C ILE A 228 0.89 -2.55 4.86
N PHE A 229 0.53 -1.62 5.71
CA PHE A 229 0.20 -1.93 7.10
C PHE A 229 -1.29 -2.20 7.30
N ARG A 230 -2.18 -1.55 6.52
CA ARG A 230 -3.63 -1.67 6.65
C ARG A 230 -4.08 -3.10 6.36
N GLY A 231 -4.60 -3.78 7.37
CA GLY A 231 -5.00 -5.20 7.33
C GLY A 231 -3.90 -6.13 7.84
N SER A 232 -2.65 -5.94 7.39
CA SER A 232 -1.51 -6.74 7.86
C SER A 232 -1.26 -6.57 9.37
N ALA A 233 -1.40 -5.34 9.87
CA ALA A 233 -1.19 -5.05 11.30
C ALA A 233 -2.19 -5.79 12.22
N ARG A 234 -3.43 -5.99 11.77
CA ARG A 234 -4.44 -6.78 12.51
C ARG A 234 -4.05 -8.26 12.51
N GLU A 235 -3.67 -8.77 11.35
CA GLU A 235 -3.38 -10.19 11.11
C GLU A 235 -2.03 -10.64 11.69
N LEU A 236 -1.15 -9.68 12.00
CA LEU A 236 0.12 -9.95 12.69
C LEU A 236 -0.06 -10.61 14.06
N ASN A 237 -1.22 -10.44 14.71
CA ASN A 237 -1.54 -11.13 15.98
C ASN A 237 -2.24 -12.49 15.77
N GLY A 238 -2.44 -12.92 14.52
CA GLY A 238 -3.14 -14.13 14.14
C GLY A 238 -2.23 -15.29 13.69
N PRO A 239 -2.81 -16.37 13.15
CA PRO A 239 -2.05 -17.53 12.66
C PRO A 239 -1.10 -17.18 11.51
N ASP A 240 -1.38 -16.11 10.75
CA ASP A 240 -0.59 -15.68 9.60
C ASP A 240 0.61 -14.78 9.93
N ARG A 241 0.93 -14.57 11.21
CA ARG A 241 1.93 -13.60 11.68
C ARG A 241 3.28 -13.65 10.96
N GLU A 242 3.74 -14.83 10.56
CA GLU A 242 5.04 -15.01 9.89
C GLU A 242 5.00 -14.46 8.46
N PHE A 243 3.93 -14.76 7.74
CA PHE A 243 3.67 -14.19 6.43
C PHE A 243 3.46 -12.68 6.52
N GLU A 244 2.67 -12.21 7.49
CA GLU A 244 2.37 -10.77 7.65
C GLU A 244 3.61 -9.94 7.96
N GLY A 245 4.49 -10.44 8.85
CA GLY A 245 5.76 -9.81 9.14
C GLY A 245 6.67 -9.75 7.91
N ALA A 246 6.79 -10.88 7.21
CA ALA A 246 7.61 -10.99 6.01
C ALA A 246 7.09 -10.09 4.87
N TYR A 247 5.77 -10.03 4.68
CA TYR A 247 5.11 -9.18 3.69
C TYR A 247 5.36 -7.69 3.96
N ILE A 248 5.13 -7.21 5.20
CA ILE A 248 5.37 -5.80 5.55
C ILE A 248 6.83 -5.43 5.27
N TYR A 249 7.77 -6.23 5.78
CA TYR A 249 9.19 -5.94 5.65
C TYR A 249 9.65 -5.94 4.18
N THR A 250 9.24 -6.94 3.40
CA THR A 250 9.66 -7.05 2.00
C THR A 250 9.02 -6.01 1.09
N GLU A 251 7.81 -5.54 1.38
CA GLU A 251 7.18 -4.46 0.61
C GLU A 251 7.81 -3.09 0.90
N LEU A 252 8.21 -2.83 2.16
CA LEU A 252 9.07 -1.67 2.48
C LEU A 252 10.41 -1.77 1.74
N ARG A 253 11.01 -2.96 1.68
CA ARG A 253 12.23 -3.19 0.91
C ARG A 253 12.05 -2.93 -0.58
N LYS A 254 10.95 -3.39 -1.19
CA LYS A 254 10.66 -3.07 -2.60
C LYS A 254 10.50 -1.57 -2.82
N LYS A 255 9.90 -0.84 -1.87
CA LYS A 255 9.78 0.62 -1.94
C LYS A 255 11.17 1.27 -1.94
N ILE A 256 12.08 0.85 -1.05
CA ILE A 256 13.42 1.43 -1.03
C ILE A 256 14.23 1.10 -2.29
N ASP A 257 14.12 -0.13 -2.80
CA ASP A 257 14.79 -0.54 -4.04
C ASP A 257 14.28 0.28 -5.24
N ALA A 258 12.97 0.57 -5.30
CA ALA A 258 12.38 1.42 -6.33
C ALA A 258 12.89 2.88 -6.24
N ILE A 259 12.99 3.43 -5.03
CA ILE A 259 13.53 4.77 -4.78
C ILE A 259 15.00 4.82 -5.25
N TYR A 260 15.83 3.82 -4.91
CA TYR A 260 17.21 3.78 -5.37
C TYR A 260 17.33 3.62 -6.88
N LYS A 261 16.49 2.80 -7.48
CA LYS A 261 16.46 2.65 -8.93
C LYS A 261 16.19 3.99 -9.61
N ARG A 262 15.21 4.77 -9.13
CA ARG A 262 14.92 6.12 -9.66
C ARG A 262 16.08 7.07 -9.41
N HIS A 263 16.66 7.06 -8.21
CA HIS A 263 17.78 7.91 -7.84
C HIS A 263 19.02 7.68 -8.73
N MET A 264 19.25 6.43 -9.15
CA MET A 264 20.37 6.02 -9.99
C MET A 264 20.07 6.09 -11.50
N THR A 265 18.89 6.54 -11.92
CA THR A 265 18.56 6.72 -13.35
C THR A 265 19.49 7.77 -13.97
N LEU A 266 20.07 7.45 -15.13
CA LEU A 266 20.98 8.30 -15.90
C LEU A 266 20.38 8.70 -17.25
N GLY A 267 20.97 9.72 -17.89
CA GLY A 267 20.61 10.17 -19.24
C GLY A 267 19.44 11.16 -19.26
N GLU A 268 18.67 11.18 -20.35
CA GLU A 268 17.55 12.13 -20.54
C GLU A 268 16.47 12.05 -19.45
N ASN A 269 16.39 10.92 -18.74
CA ASN A 269 15.45 10.67 -17.65
C ASN A 269 16.08 10.84 -16.25
N GLU A 270 17.27 11.42 -16.13
CA GLU A 270 17.93 11.65 -14.84
C GLU A 270 17.09 12.55 -13.91
N PRO A 271 16.90 12.19 -12.63
CA PRO A 271 16.16 13.01 -11.68
C PRO A 271 16.87 14.33 -11.37
N SER A 272 16.10 15.40 -11.13
CA SER A 272 16.64 16.70 -10.75
C SER A 272 17.37 16.64 -9.40
N ARG A 273 18.12 17.70 -9.07
CA ARG A 273 18.78 17.80 -7.76
C ARG A 273 17.76 17.80 -6.62
N GLU A 274 16.64 18.51 -6.76
CA GLU A 274 15.58 18.48 -5.74
C GLU A 274 14.95 17.09 -5.64
N GLU A 275 14.68 16.43 -6.78
CA GLU A 275 14.11 15.09 -6.80
C GLU A 275 15.05 14.08 -6.11
N LYS A 276 16.36 14.12 -6.39
CA LYS A 276 17.34 13.27 -5.69
C LYS A 276 17.36 13.50 -4.18
N ALA A 277 17.26 14.76 -3.74
CA ALA A 277 17.20 15.10 -2.32
C ALA A 277 15.91 14.63 -1.64
N GLU A 278 14.78 14.61 -2.36
CA GLU A 278 13.52 14.04 -1.89
C GLU A 278 13.58 12.51 -1.83
N LEU A 279 14.09 11.85 -2.88
CA LEU A 279 14.29 10.40 -2.92
C LEU A 279 15.20 9.94 -1.79
N TYR A 280 16.26 10.67 -1.48
CA TYR A 280 17.16 10.34 -0.37
C TYR A 280 16.44 10.39 0.98
N LEU A 281 15.67 11.44 1.24
CA LEU A 281 14.86 11.59 2.45
C LEU A 281 13.84 10.44 2.59
N GLN A 282 13.11 10.15 1.52
CA GLN A 282 12.15 9.05 1.48
C GLN A 282 12.82 7.70 1.75
N ALA A 283 13.99 7.46 1.15
CA ALA A 283 14.74 6.24 1.37
C ALA A 283 15.19 6.10 2.83
N ASP A 284 15.69 7.17 3.45
CA ASP A 284 16.05 7.16 4.87
C ASP A 284 14.84 6.86 5.75
N MET A 285 13.71 7.55 5.54
CA MET A 285 12.46 7.29 6.27
C MET A 285 12.05 5.82 6.17
N VAL A 286 12.05 5.24 4.96
CA VAL A 286 11.69 3.82 4.77
C VAL A 286 12.68 2.89 5.48
N ARG A 287 13.99 3.18 5.49
CA ARG A 287 14.97 2.40 6.29
C ARG A 287 14.65 2.45 7.78
N GLN A 288 14.31 3.63 8.29
CA GLN A 288 13.94 3.79 9.71
C GLN A 288 12.65 3.03 10.04
N MET A 289 11.68 3.03 9.13
CA MET A 289 10.46 2.23 9.24
C MET A 289 10.75 0.73 9.27
N MET A 290 11.63 0.24 8.38
CA MET A 290 12.04 -1.16 8.35
C MET A 290 12.73 -1.57 9.65
N SER A 291 13.69 -0.77 10.14
CA SER A 291 14.39 -1.02 11.41
C SER A 291 13.42 -1.01 12.59
N THR A 292 12.51 -0.02 12.64
CA THR A 292 11.49 0.07 13.70
C THR A 292 10.54 -1.12 13.67
N PHE A 293 10.09 -1.52 12.48
CA PHE A 293 9.19 -2.67 12.33
C PHE A 293 9.86 -3.97 12.78
N ASP A 294 11.10 -4.18 12.37
CA ASP A 294 11.90 -5.32 12.77
C ASP A 294 12.08 -5.38 14.30
N GLU A 295 12.42 -4.27 14.94
CA GLU A 295 12.52 -4.19 16.40
C GLU A 295 11.19 -4.47 17.10
N TYR A 296 10.10 -3.90 16.59
CA TYR A 296 8.77 -4.15 17.10
C TYR A 296 8.40 -5.64 16.98
N TYR A 297 8.59 -6.23 15.80
CA TYR A 297 8.28 -7.64 15.55
C TYR A 297 9.10 -8.56 16.45
N SER A 298 10.42 -8.34 16.51
CA SER A 298 11.37 -9.11 17.31
C SER A 298 10.99 -9.08 18.79
N LYS A 299 10.73 -7.89 19.36
CA LYS A 299 10.28 -7.74 20.75
C LYS A 299 8.92 -8.38 21.00
N ARG A 300 7.97 -8.20 20.08
CA ARG A 300 6.58 -8.64 20.25
C ARG A 300 6.45 -10.16 20.22
N PHE A 301 7.25 -10.84 19.40
CA PHE A 301 7.17 -12.28 19.15
C PHE A 301 8.37 -13.07 19.70
N ASN A 302 9.27 -12.41 20.43
CA ASN A 302 10.47 -13.00 21.01
C ASN A 302 11.33 -13.72 19.94
N VAL A 303 11.58 -13.03 18.83
CA VAL A 303 12.44 -13.48 17.73
C VAL A 303 13.74 -12.66 17.78
N GLU A 304 14.89 -13.30 17.55
CA GLU A 304 16.16 -12.59 17.49
C GLU A 304 16.22 -11.63 16.31
N LYS A 305 16.64 -10.38 16.56
CA LYS A 305 16.71 -9.32 15.55
C LYS A 305 17.69 -9.64 14.41
N SER A 306 18.75 -10.39 14.69
CA SER A 306 19.71 -10.87 13.68
C SER A 306 19.08 -11.87 12.71
N GLU A 307 18.04 -12.59 13.13
CA GLU A 307 17.42 -13.67 12.38
C GLU A 307 16.13 -13.26 11.66
N SER A 308 15.40 -12.28 12.21
CA SER A 308 14.12 -11.79 11.70
C SER A 308 14.19 -11.35 10.23
N VAL A 309 15.22 -10.60 9.84
CA VAL A 309 15.38 -10.11 8.46
C VAL A 309 15.58 -11.26 7.48
N GLN A 310 16.44 -12.23 7.82
CA GLN A 310 16.66 -13.41 6.98
C GLN A 310 15.41 -14.27 6.90
N LYS A 311 14.71 -14.44 8.03
CA LYS A 311 13.42 -15.14 8.09
C LYS A 311 12.39 -14.47 7.18
N PHE A 312 12.25 -13.14 7.22
CA PHE A 312 11.34 -12.41 6.33
C PHE A 312 11.65 -12.63 4.85
N ILE A 313 12.93 -12.55 4.49
CA ILE A 313 13.36 -12.79 3.10
C ILE A 313 13.04 -14.23 2.70
N HIS A 314 13.43 -15.20 3.51
CA HIS A 314 13.21 -16.63 3.24
C HIS A 314 11.72 -16.97 3.12
N THR A 315 10.88 -16.51 4.04
CA THR A 315 9.42 -16.69 3.96
C THR A 315 8.87 -16.18 2.64
N MET A 316 9.35 -15.04 2.14
CA MET A 316 8.89 -14.47 0.87
C MET A 316 9.54 -15.10 -0.37
N THR A 317 10.52 -16.00 -0.22
CA THR A 317 11.02 -16.81 -1.34
C THR A 317 10.12 -17.98 -1.69
N GLU A 318 9.17 -18.36 -0.83
CA GLU A 318 8.24 -19.44 -1.15
C GLU A 318 7.21 -18.99 -2.22
N PRO A 319 6.98 -19.78 -3.30
CA PRO A 319 6.00 -19.44 -4.33
C PRO A 319 4.61 -19.11 -3.77
N LYS A 320 4.17 -19.87 -2.76
CA LYS A 320 2.92 -19.64 -2.02
C LYS A 320 2.85 -18.21 -1.47
N ASN A 321 3.90 -17.74 -0.80
CA ASN A 321 3.92 -16.44 -0.15
C ASN A 321 4.14 -15.30 -1.16
N ARG A 322 4.89 -15.53 -2.25
CA ARG A 322 4.94 -14.57 -3.37
C ARG A 322 3.56 -14.31 -3.96
N VAL A 323 2.79 -15.36 -4.21
CA VAL A 323 1.41 -15.25 -4.73
C VAL A 323 0.49 -14.59 -3.71
N ARG A 324 0.57 -14.95 -2.43
CA ARG A 324 -0.19 -14.26 -1.36
C ARG A 324 0.13 -12.76 -1.31
N GLY A 325 1.41 -12.39 -1.40
CA GLY A 325 1.86 -11.00 -1.42
C GLY A 325 1.36 -10.23 -2.65
N LEU A 326 1.44 -10.84 -3.84
CA LEU A 326 0.88 -10.29 -5.08
C LEU A 326 -0.62 -10.05 -4.94
N PHE A 327 -1.37 -11.05 -4.47
CA PHE A 327 -2.81 -10.93 -4.29
C PHE A 327 -3.17 -9.82 -3.29
N ARG A 328 -2.44 -9.69 -2.18
CA ARG A 328 -2.62 -8.56 -1.25
C ARG A 328 -2.40 -7.22 -1.91
N ASN A 329 -1.35 -7.08 -2.71
CA ASN A 329 -1.05 -5.85 -3.42
C ASN A 329 -2.17 -5.47 -4.40
N LEU A 330 -2.71 -6.46 -5.11
CA LEU A 330 -3.80 -6.26 -6.08
C LEU A 330 -5.10 -5.84 -5.38
N MET A 331 -5.49 -6.54 -4.32
CA MET A 331 -6.72 -6.23 -3.56
C MET A 331 -6.64 -4.89 -2.82
N ARG A 332 -5.43 -4.46 -2.45
CA ARG A 332 -5.18 -3.20 -1.74
C ARG A 332 -4.77 -2.05 -2.68
N HIS A 333 -5.03 -2.15 -3.98
CA HIS A 333 -4.85 -1.06 -4.95
C HIS A 333 -3.41 -0.58 -5.13
N ARG A 334 -2.41 -1.46 -5.01
CA ARG A 334 -1.05 -1.14 -5.44
C ARG A 334 -0.93 -1.24 -6.95
N ALA A 335 -1.18 -0.13 -7.64
CA ALA A 335 -0.41 0.14 -8.84
C ALA A 335 1.02 0.44 -8.35
N ILE A 336 1.95 -0.48 -8.61
CA ILE A 336 3.39 -0.20 -8.45
C ILE A 336 3.78 0.70 -9.61
#